data_AF-A0A940HUV6-F1
#
_entry.id   AF-A0A940HUV6-F1
#
_cell.length_a   1.000
_cell.length_b   1.000
_cell.length_c   1.000
_cell.angle_alpha   90.00
_cell.angle_beta   90.00
_cell.angle_gamma   90.00
#
_symmetry.space_group_name_H-M   'P 1'
#
loop_
_entity.id
_entity.type
_entity.pdbx_description
1 polymer ?
#
loop_
_entity_poly.entity_id
_entity_poly.type
_entity_poly.pdbx_seq_one_letter_code
_entity_poly.pdbx_strand_id
1 'polypeptide(L)'
;MKIKGELQNLGKFDLGKDKEGAYALFRKLKGSTDADSSNVLFMELTETVRDLPINIKIISCTLDELASNCRTIAKELFRRNNLEP
;
A
#
# COMPACT_ATOMS: atom_id res chain seq x y z
N MET A 1 -2.12 -0.25 -22.28
CA MET A 1 -2.59 0.91 -21.48
C MET A 1 -1.50 1.99 -21.55
N LYS A 2 -1.74 3.14 -22.18
CA LYS A 2 -0.78 4.25 -22.22
C LYS A 2 -1.24 5.32 -21.23
N ILE A 3 -0.76 5.24 -19.99
CA ILE A 3 -0.81 6.38 -19.09
C ILE A 3 0.08 7.46 -19.71
N LYS A 4 -0.46 8.66 -19.92
CA LYS A 4 0.26 9.80 -20.51
C LYS A 4 1.11 10.43 -19.40
N GLY A 5 2.17 9.72 -19.01
CA GLY A 5 3.06 10.05 -17.88
C GLY A 5 3.65 8.76 -17.29
N GLU A 6 4.89 8.83 -16.81
CA GLU A 6 5.48 7.73 -16.04
C GLU A 6 4.79 7.63 -14.68
N LEU A 7 4.49 6.40 -14.24
CA LEU A 7 4.00 6.12 -12.89
C LEU A 7 5.09 6.54 -11.90
N GLN A 8 4.80 7.55 -11.09
CA GLN A 8 5.73 8.02 -10.07
C GLN A 8 5.43 7.35 -8.73
N ASN A 9 6.48 6.85 -8.08
CA ASN A 9 6.39 6.37 -6.71
C ASN A 9 6.42 7.57 -5.75
N LEU A 10 5.33 7.78 -5.02
CA LEU A 10 5.20 8.89 -4.05
C LEU A 10 5.77 8.55 -2.67
N GLY A 11 5.98 7.27 -2.37
CA GLY A 11 6.46 6.81 -1.06
C GLY A 11 6.27 5.30 -0.85
N LYS A 12 6.94 4.78 0.18
CA LYS A 12 6.87 3.38 0.59
C LYS A 12 6.91 3.26 2.11
N PHE A 13 6.14 2.30 2.64
CA PHE A 13 6.26 1.84 4.02
C PHE A 13 6.95 0.47 4.03
N ASP A 14 7.89 0.27 4.95
CA ASP A 14 8.44 -1.06 5.23
C ASP A 14 7.58 -1.73 6.32
N LEU A 15 7.03 -2.91 6.00
CA LEU A 15 6.16 -3.67 6.88
C LEU A 15 6.91 -4.79 7.64
N GLY A 16 8.21 -4.97 7.37
CA GLY A 16 9.02 -6.03 7.93
C GLY A 16 8.68 -7.42 7.38
N LYS A 17 8.90 -8.46 8.20
CA LYS A 17 8.83 -9.88 7.79
C LYS A 17 7.51 -10.57 8.15
N ASP A 18 6.61 -9.90 8.85
CA ASP A 18 5.31 -10.45 9.24
C ASP A 18 4.33 -10.42 8.05
N LYS A 19 4.38 -11.49 7.25
CA LYS A 19 3.55 -11.66 6.06
C LYS A 19 2.06 -11.57 6.39
N GLU A 20 1.58 -12.38 7.33
CA GLU A 20 0.15 -12.41 7.67
C GLU A 20 -0.33 -11.05 8.20
N GLY A 21 0.47 -10.39 9.04
CA GLY A 21 0.19 -9.05 9.49
C GLY A 21 0.16 -8.02 8.35
N ALA A 22 1.05 -8.13 7.37
CA ALA A 22 1.05 -7.24 6.20
C ALA A 22 -0.21 -7.42 5.34
N TYR A 23 -0.62 -8.65 5.08
CA TYR A 23 -1.87 -8.94 4.35
C TYR A 23 -3.09 -8.46 5.13
N ALA A 24 -3.14 -8.70 6.44
CA ALA A 24 -4.23 -8.27 7.30
C ALA A 24 -4.33 -6.73 7.38
N LEU A 25 -3.18 -6.03 7.41
CA LEU A 25 -3.15 -4.56 7.33
C LEU A 25 -3.66 -4.07 5.97
N PHE A 26 -3.18 -4.66 4.88
CA PHE A 26 -3.57 -4.23 3.53
C PHE A 26 -5.08 -4.38 3.28
N ARG A 27 -5.70 -5.44 3.82
CA ARG A 27 -7.16 -5.64 3.77
C ARG A 27 -7.98 -4.55 4.48
N LYS A 28 -7.37 -3.78 5.38
CA LYS A 28 -8.03 -2.66 6.08
C LYS A 28 -7.93 -1.34 5.31
N LEU A 29 -7.17 -1.30 4.22
CA LEU A 29 -7.04 -0.10 3.41
C LEU A 29 -8.32 0.14 2.60
N LYS A 30 -8.66 1.42 2.45
CA LYS A 30 -9.78 1.89 1.64
C LYS A 30 -9.36 2.00 0.18
N GLY A 31 -10.30 1.79 -0.71
CA GLY A 31 -10.08 1.84 -2.15
C GLY A 31 -10.78 0.68 -2.85
N SER A 32 -10.49 0.56 -4.15
CA SER A 32 -11.08 -0.46 -5.01
C SER A 32 -10.02 -1.45 -5.49
N THR A 33 -10.36 -2.73 -5.51
CA THR A 33 -9.58 -3.75 -6.24
C THR A 33 -9.89 -3.74 -7.73
N ASP A 34 -11.04 -3.17 -8.11
CA ASP A 34 -11.45 -3.00 -9.48
C ASP A 34 -10.87 -1.67 -9.97
N ALA A 35 -9.62 -1.72 -10.38
CA ALA A 35 -8.93 -0.58 -10.98
C ALA A 35 -9.34 -0.44 -12.45
N ASP A 36 -9.79 0.75 -12.84
CA ASP A 36 -10.05 1.10 -14.24
C ASP A 36 -9.03 2.14 -14.75
N SER A 37 -9.13 2.48 -16.05
CA SER A 37 -8.21 3.42 -16.68
C SER A 37 -8.37 4.88 -16.25
N SER A 38 -9.36 5.20 -15.40
CA SER A 38 -9.56 6.53 -14.82
C SER A 38 -8.85 6.72 -13.48
N ASN A 39 -8.43 5.62 -12.84
CA ASN A 39 -7.71 5.70 -11.57
C ASN A 39 -6.27 6.20 -11.77
N VAL A 40 -5.85 7.13 -10.91
CA VAL A 40 -4.53 7.80 -11.00
C VAL A 40 -3.62 7.54 -9.80
N LEU A 41 -4.17 7.03 -8.70
CA LEU A 41 -3.44 6.71 -7.47
C LEU A 41 -3.65 5.26 -7.10
N PHE A 42 -2.55 4.61 -6.75
CA PHE A 42 -2.51 3.19 -6.42
C PHE A 42 -1.66 2.96 -5.18
N MET A 43 -2.06 1.97 -4.39
CA MET A 43 -1.23 1.43 -3.32
C MET A 43 -0.95 -0.04 -3.60
N GLU A 44 0.31 -0.41 -3.47
CA GLU A 44 0.79 -1.76 -3.78
C GLU A 44 1.31 -2.44 -2.51
N LEU A 45 0.94 -3.71 -2.33
CA LEU A 45 1.59 -4.61 -1.38
C LEU A 45 2.62 -5.42 -2.14
N THR A 46 3.90 -5.24 -1.82
CA THR A 46 5.01 -5.97 -2.45
C THR A 46 5.73 -6.85 -1.43
N GLU A 47 6.12 -8.05 -1.84
CA GLU A 47 7.00 -8.94 -1.07
C GLU A 47 8.35 -9.08 -1.79
N THR A 48 9.46 -9.05 -1.06
CA THR A 48 10.78 -9.32 -1.63
C THR A 48 11.07 -10.81 -1.56
N VAL A 49 11.16 -11.47 -2.72
CA VAL A 49 11.50 -12.89 -2.83
C VAL A 49 12.75 -13.01 -3.67
N ARG A 50 13.83 -13.58 -3.09
CA ARG A 50 15.15 -13.68 -3.75
C ARG A 50 15.61 -12.33 -4.32
N ASP A 51 15.53 -11.29 -3.48
CA ASP A 51 15.88 -9.90 -3.81
C ASP A 51 15.05 -9.22 -4.90
N LEU A 52 13.99 -9.88 -5.39
CA LEU A 52 13.08 -9.33 -6.38
C LEU A 52 11.75 -8.89 -5.73
N PRO A 53 11.29 -7.65 -5.97
CA PRO A 53 9.97 -7.22 -5.51
C PRO A 53 8.89 -7.88 -6.36
N ILE A 54 7.99 -8.61 -5.71
CA ILE A 54 6.81 -9.20 -6.32
C ILE A 54 5.59 -8.43 -5.82
N ASN A 55 4.82 -7.87 -6.75
CA ASN A 55 3.54 -7.26 -6.43
C ASN A 55 2.52 -8.35 -6.07
N ILE A 56 1.99 -8.28 -4.86
CA ILE A 56 1.04 -9.24 -4.29
C ILE A 56 -0.38 -8.73 -4.47
N LYS A 57 -0.61 -7.44 -4.21
CA LYS A 57 -1.91 -6.78 -4.32
C LYS A 57 -1.74 -5.34 -4.74
N ILE A 58 -2.74 -4.85 -5.45
CA ILE A 58 -2.91 -3.45 -5.78
C ILE A 58 -4.33 -3.03 -5.43
N ILE A 59 -4.49 -1.80 -4.97
CA ILE A 59 -5.77 -1.11 -4.89
C ILE A 59 -5.63 0.26 -5.54
N SER A 60 -6.66 0.70 -6.25
CA SER A 60 -6.82 2.11 -6.59
C SER A 60 -7.46 2.85 -5.41
N CYS A 61 -7.13 4.12 -5.26
CA CYS A 61 -7.71 4.95 -4.21
C CYS A 61 -7.85 6.41 -4.65
N THR A 62 -8.72 7.14 -3.98
CA THR A 62 -8.77 8.61 -4.04
C THR A 62 -7.68 9.23 -3.17
N LEU A 63 -7.46 10.54 -3.27
CA LEU A 63 -6.51 11.25 -2.43
C LEU A 63 -6.88 11.18 -0.93
N ASP A 64 -8.17 11.27 -0.61
CA ASP A 64 -8.66 11.17 0.78
C ASP A 64 -8.47 9.77 1.35
N GLU A 65 -8.70 8.74 0.54
CA GLU A 65 -8.43 7.36 0.90
C GLU A 65 -6.94 7.12 1.08
N LEU A 66 -6.07 7.67 0.21
CA LEU A 66 -4.62 7.61 0.37
C LEU A 66 -4.18 8.19 1.72
N ALA A 67 -4.68 9.38 2.08
CA ALA A 67 -4.38 10.00 3.37
C ALA A 67 -4.87 9.13 4.56
N SER A 68 -6.09 8.59 4.45
CA SER A 68 -6.65 7.66 5.44
C SER A 68 -5.82 6.39 5.56
N ASN A 69 -5.35 5.83 4.45
CA ASN A 69 -4.57 4.61 4.38
C ASN A 69 -3.18 4.80 4.98
N CYS A 70 -2.48 5.89 4.63
CA CYS A 70 -1.20 6.25 5.24
C CYS A 70 -1.32 6.37 6.77
N ARG A 71 -2.39 6.99 7.27
CA ARG A 71 -2.68 7.06 8.72
C ARG A 71 -2.86 5.67 9.34
N THR A 72 -3.62 4.79 8.70
CA THR A 72 -3.84 3.42 9.18
C THR A 72 -2.53 2.62 9.22
N ILE A 73 -1.73 2.69 8.15
CA ILE A 73 -0.43 2.01 8.07
C ILE A 73 0.51 2.51 9.15
N ALA A 74 0.66 3.83 9.28
CA ALA A 74 1.53 4.42 10.29
C ALA A 74 1.11 3.98 11.71
N LYS A 75 -0.18 4.08 12.07
CA LYS A 75 -0.66 3.63 13.39
C LYS A 75 -0.33 2.17 13.67
N GLU A 76 -0.55 1.29 12.70
CA GLU A 76 -0.27 -0.13 12.87
C GLU A 76 1.23 -0.40 13.02
N LEU A 77 2.08 0.30 12.28
CA LEU A 77 3.54 0.20 12.41
C LEU A 77 4.02 0.68 13.78
N PHE A 78 3.51 1.81 14.28
CA PHE A 78 3.83 2.29 15.62
C PHE A 78 3.43 1.27 16.69
N ARG A 79 2.19 0.75 16.61
CA ARG A 79 1.68 -0.28 17.50
C ARG A 79 2.55 -1.55 17.50
N ARG A 80 2.98 -2.02 16.33
CA ARG A 80 3.82 -3.25 16.21
C ARG A 80 5.21 -3.08 16.81
N ASN A 81 5.77 -1.88 16.74
CA ASN A 81 7.10 -1.60 17.25
C ASN A 81 7.09 -1.13 18.72
N ASN A 82 5.95 -1.21 19.42
CA ASN A 82 5.76 -0.66 20.76
C ASN A 82 6.22 0.82 20.87
N LEU A 83 6.11 1.55 19.76
CA LEU A 83 6.32 2.98 19.73
C LEU A 83 4.97 3.58 20.11
N GLU A 84 4.73 3.75 21.41
CA GLU A 84 3.54 4.49 21.85
C GLU A 84 3.64 5.95 21.34
N PRO A 85 2.55 6.52 20.82
CA PRO A 85 2.52 7.93 20.44
C PRO A 85 2.56 8.87 21.65
#